data_AF-A0A3L9IDL4-F1
#
_entry.id   AF-A0A3L9IDL4-F1
#
_cell.length_a   1.000
_cell.length_b   1.000
_cell.length_c   1.000
_cell.angle_alpha   90.00
_cell.angle_beta   90.00
_cell.angle_gamma   90.00
#
_symmetry.space_group_name_H-M   'P 1'
#
loop_
_entity.id
_entity.type
_entity.pdbx_description
1 polymer ?
#
loop_
_entity_poly.entity_id
_entity_poly.type
_entity_poly.pdbx_seq_one_letter_code
_entity_poly.pdbx_strand_id
1 'polypeptide(L)'
;LGHIVKASDCGARIDLALLPFSDALSRHVEPEQALRWALSGGEDYELCFTVPELNRGALDVALGHLGVPFTCIGQMTADIEGLCFIRDGEPVTFDWKGYDHFATP
;
A
#
# COMPACT_ATOMS: atom_id res chain seq x y z
N LEU A 1 4.18 -3.66 -4.09
CA LEU A 1 4.98 -3.63 -2.84
C LEU A 1 5.72 -4.93 -2.53
N GLY A 2 5.10 -6.12 -2.63
CA GLY A 2 5.77 -7.39 -2.31
C GLY A 2 7.11 -7.62 -3.05
N HIS A 3 7.22 -7.17 -4.31
CA HIS A 3 8.48 -7.19 -5.05
C HIS A 3 9.58 -6.30 -4.45
N ILE A 4 9.23 -5.12 -3.93
CA ILE A 4 10.18 -4.19 -3.30
C ILE A 4 10.75 -4.82 -2.03
N VAL A 5 9.87 -5.32 -1.17
CA VAL A 5 10.21 -6.06 0.06
C VAL A 5 11.16 -7.21 -0.25
N LYS A 6 10.80 -8.08 -1.19
CA LYS A 6 11.63 -9.23 -1.58
C LYS A 6 13.01 -8.81 -2.13
N ALA A 7 13.06 -7.78 -2.98
CA ALA A 7 14.32 -7.32 -3.57
C ALA A 7 15.21 -6.55 -2.58
N SER A 8 14.62 -5.98 -1.53
CA SER A 8 15.31 -5.14 -0.54
C SER A 8 15.67 -5.88 0.75
N ASP A 9 15.36 -7.18 0.83
CA ASP A 9 15.65 -8.04 1.99
C ASP A 9 15.19 -7.46 3.34
N CYS A 10 13.98 -6.90 3.35
CA CYS A 10 13.34 -6.33 4.54
C CYS A 10 11.82 -6.50 4.45
N GLY A 11 11.13 -6.30 5.57
CA GLY A 11 9.68 -6.32 5.64
C GLY A 11 9.04 -4.95 5.51
N ALA A 12 7.70 -4.92 5.49
CA ALA A 12 6.93 -3.67 5.59
C ALA A 12 5.66 -3.87 6.43
N ARG A 13 5.35 -2.87 7.27
CA ARG A 13 4.09 -2.75 8.00
C ARG A 13 3.21 -1.72 7.32
N ILE A 14 2.00 -2.12 6.93
CA ILE A 14 1.04 -1.28 6.22
C ILE A 14 -0.20 -1.11 7.08
N ASP A 15 -0.56 0.13 7.38
CA ASP A 15 -1.77 0.47 8.12
C ASP A 15 -2.93 0.59 7.13
N LEU A 16 -3.91 -0.30 7.25
CA LEU A 16 -5.04 -0.36 6.33
C LEU A 16 -5.94 0.88 6.43
N ALA A 17 -5.95 1.57 7.57
CA ALA A 17 -6.72 2.80 7.75
C ALA A 17 -6.13 3.99 6.97
N LEU A 18 -4.87 3.89 6.54
CA LEU A 18 -4.17 4.94 5.79
C LEU A 18 -4.27 4.75 4.27
N LEU A 19 -4.85 3.65 3.78
CA LEU A 19 -4.98 3.42 2.34
C LEU A 19 -5.85 4.51 1.70
N PRO A 20 -5.36 5.17 0.64
CA PRO A 20 -6.15 6.18 -0.05
C PRO A 20 -7.24 5.52 -0.88
N PHE A 21 -8.49 5.93 -0.67
CA PHE A 21 -9.63 5.54 -1.49
C PHE A 21 -10.21 6.78 -2.16
N SER A 22 -10.66 6.64 -3.41
CA SER A 22 -11.34 7.74 -4.09
C SER A 22 -12.74 7.96 -3.51
N ASP A 23 -13.21 9.22 -3.56
CA ASP A 23 -14.56 9.58 -3.14
C ASP A 23 -15.65 8.70 -3.76
N ALA A 24 -15.49 8.35 -5.05
CA ALA A 24 -16.44 7.49 -5.75
C ALA A 24 -16.45 6.07 -5.16
N LEU A 25 -15.27 5.50 -4.91
CA LEU A 25 -15.16 4.17 -4.32
C LEU A 25 -15.77 4.13 -2.92
N SER A 26 -15.43 5.10 -2.07
CA SER A 26 -15.93 5.18 -0.69
C SER A 26 -17.44 5.41 -0.57
N ARG A 27 -18.09 6.03 -1.58
CA ARG A 27 -19.54 6.26 -1.56
C ARG A 27 -20.37 5.10 -2.09
N HIS A 28 -19.79 4.25 -2.94
CA HIS A 28 -20.54 3.26 -3.71
C HIS A 28 -20.19 1.81 -3.38
N VAL A 29 -19.15 1.58 -2.57
CA VAL A 29 -18.63 0.25 -2.29
C VAL A 29 -18.43 0.06 -0.80
N GLU A 30 -18.85 -1.10 -0.31
CA GLU A 30 -18.67 -1.48 1.09
C GLU A 30 -17.18 -1.51 1.46
N PRO A 31 -16.79 -1.07 2.68
CA PRO A 31 -15.39 -0.90 3.06
C PRO A 31 -14.51 -2.13 2.84
N GLU A 32 -14.99 -3.32 3.17
CA GLU A 32 -14.22 -4.56 3.01
C GLU A 32 -14.00 -4.91 1.53
N GLN A 33 -14.97 -4.60 0.67
CA GLN A 33 -14.86 -4.82 -0.78
C GLN A 33 -13.92 -3.80 -1.42
N ALA A 34 -13.98 -2.54 -1.00
CA ALA A 34 -13.06 -1.49 -1.43
C ALA A 34 -11.61 -1.85 -1.04
N LEU A 35 -11.41 -2.31 0.20
CA LEU A 35 -10.12 -2.77 0.67
C LEU A 35 -9.59 -3.96 -0.14
N ARG A 36 -10.45 -4.95 -0.43
CA ARG A 36 -10.07 -6.08 -1.28
C ARG A 36 -9.59 -5.62 -2.65
N TRP A 37 -10.29 -4.69 -3.28
CA TRP A 37 -9.86 -4.13 -4.56
C TRP A 37 -8.53 -3.38 -4.46
N ALA A 38 -8.33 -2.57 -3.42
CA ALA A 38 -7.06 -1.85 -3.23
C ALA A 38 -5.86 -2.79 -3.00
N LEU A 39 -6.06 -3.94 -2.35
CA LEU A 39 -4.97 -4.89 -2.07
C LEU A 39 -4.74 -5.93 -3.17
N SER A 40 -5.75 -6.22 -4.02
CA SER A 40 -5.66 -7.33 -4.99
C SER A 40 -6.14 -7.02 -6.41
N GLY A 41 -6.73 -5.85 -6.66
CA GLY A 41 -7.34 -5.48 -7.94
C GLY A 41 -6.31 -5.25 -9.04
N GLY A 42 -5.31 -4.41 -8.76
CA GLY A 42 -4.36 -3.96 -9.78
C GLY A 42 -4.98 -2.96 -10.75
N GLU A 43 -4.28 -2.67 -11.85
CA GLU A 43 -4.68 -1.66 -12.87
C GLU A 43 -4.82 -0.22 -12.34
N ASP A 44 -4.30 0.08 -11.14
CA ASP A 44 -4.31 1.44 -10.57
C ASP A 44 -3.31 2.38 -11.27
N TYR A 45 -2.22 1.83 -11.82
CA TYR A 45 -1.09 2.57 -12.42
C TYR A 45 -0.48 3.66 -11.51
N GLU A 46 -0.64 3.51 -10.20
CA GLU A 46 -0.06 4.40 -9.19
C GLU A 46 1.41 4.06 -8.87
N LEU A 47 2.14 5.05 -8.36
CA LEU A 47 3.51 4.85 -7.87
C LEU A 47 3.53 4.43 -6.40
N CYS A 48 4.01 3.22 -6.14
CA CYS A 48 4.30 2.73 -4.78
C CYS A 48 5.82 2.78 -4.53
N PHE A 49 6.26 3.61 -3.60
CA PHE A 49 7.68 3.87 -3.33
C PHE A 49 7.96 4.03 -1.83
N THR A 50 9.25 4.07 -1.47
CA THR A 50 9.72 4.25 -0.10
C THR A 50 10.61 5.49 -0.01
N VAL A 51 10.59 6.18 1.13
CA VAL A 51 11.41 7.37 1.39
C VAL A 51 11.94 7.30 2.82
N PRO A 52 13.24 7.56 3.06
CA PRO A 52 13.76 7.73 4.41
C PRO A 52 13.08 8.88 5.13
N GLU A 53 12.80 8.75 6.43
CA GLU A 53 12.10 9.79 7.22
C GLU A 53 12.77 11.17 7.10
N LEU A 54 14.11 11.20 7.08
CA LEU A 54 14.90 12.43 6.91
C LEU A 54 14.58 13.18 5.60
N ASN A 55 14.13 12.47 4.58
CA ASN A 55 13.85 13.02 3.25
C ASN A 55 12.37 13.37 3.05
N ARG A 56 11.50 13.17 4.06
CA ARG A 56 10.06 13.42 3.95
C ARG A 56 9.76 14.88 3.59
N GLY A 57 10.41 15.84 4.26
CA GLY A 57 10.22 17.25 3.94
C GLY A 57 10.68 17.62 2.52
N ALA A 58 11.73 16.97 2.02
CA ALA A 58 12.19 17.17 0.64
C ALA A 58 11.20 16.59 -0.38
N LEU A 59 10.57 15.45 -0.07
CA LEU A 59 9.50 14.86 -0.87
C LEU A 59 8.29 15.80 -0.96
N ASP A 60 7.84 16.34 0.18
CA ASP A 60 6.70 17.27 0.23
C ASP A 60 6.93 18.48 -0.68
N VAL A 61 8.12 19.07 -0.64
CA VAL A 61 8.50 20.20 -1.52
C VAL A 61 8.57 19.78 -2.98
N ALA A 62 9.19 18.63 -3.27
CA ALA A 62 9.38 18.13 -4.63
C ALA A 62 8.06 17.77 -5.31
N LEU A 63 7.08 17.22 -4.57
CA LEU A 63 5.80 16.80 -5.13
C LEU A 63 4.71 17.87 -5.03
N GLY A 64 4.84 18.84 -4.12
CA GLY A 64 3.81 19.84 -3.84
C GLY A 64 3.35 20.66 -5.04
N HIS A 65 4.21 20.84 -6.06
CA HIS A 65 3.87 21.58 -7.27
C HIS A 65 3.27 20.72 -8.41
N LEU A 66 3.34 19.39 -8.29
CA LEU A 66 2.83 18.47 -9.31
C LEU A 66 1.31 18.26 -9.22
N GLY A 67 0.70 18.64 -8.10
CA GLY A 67 -0.74 18.51 -7.87
C GLY A 67 -1.23 17.06 -7.75
N VAL A 68 -0.31 16.10 -7.59
CA VAL A 68 -0.62 14.68 -7.40
C VAL A 68 -0.56 14.37 -5.91
N PRO A 69 -1.65 13.85 -5.29
CA PRO A 69 -1.63 13.46 -3.89
C PRO A 69 -0.72 12.23 -3.70
N PHE A 70 -0.05 12.16 -2.56
CA PHE A 70 0.63 10.95 -2.11
C PHE A 70 0.31 10.73 -0.64
N THR A 71 0.26 9.46 -0.24
CA THR A 71 -0.15 9.07 1.11
C THR A 71 0.89 8.12 1.68
N CYS A 72 1.42 8.44 2.86
CA CYS A 72 2.23 7.48 3.61
C CYS A 72 1.29 6.44 4.23
N ILE A 73 1.37 5.20 3.76
CA ILE A 73 0.48 4.10 4.18
C ILE A 73 1.15 3.11 5.16
N GLY A 74 2.40 3.35 5.54
CA GLY A 74 3.15 2.40 6.35
C GLY A 74 4.65 2.66 6.35
N GLN A 75 5.40 1.67 6.82
CA GLN A 75 6.84 1.77 7.04
C GLN A 75 7.55 0.46 6.68
N MET A 76 8.74 0.59 6.09
CA MET A 76 9.67 -0.53 5.94
C MET A 76 10.26 -0.89 7.31
N THR A 77 10.56 -2.16 7.53
CA THR A 77 11.10 -2.63 8.80
C THR A 77 12.04 -3.82 8.61
N ALA A 78 13.03 -3.94 9.50
CA ALA A 78 13.98 -5.04 9.53
C ALA A 78 13.51 -6.22 10.41
N ASP A 79 12.45 -6.04 11.20
CA ASP A 79 12.04 -6.98 12.25
C ASP A 79 11.02 -8.05 11.79
N ILE A 80 10.52 -7.94 10.56
CA ILE A 80 9.59 -8.90 9.97
C ILE A 80 10.05 -9.25 8.56
N GLU A 81 9.73 -10.46 8.12
CA GLU A 81 9.83 -10.84 6.71
C GLU A 81 8.49 -10.58 6.01
N GLY A 82 8.54 -10.07 4.78
CA GLY A 82 7.33 -9.91 3.97
C GLY A 82 6.47 -8.70 4.33
N LEU A 83 5.18 -8.80 4.00
CA LEU A 83 4.18 -7.75 4.26
C LEU A 83 3.35 -8.11 5.49
N CYS A 84 3.23 -7.15 6.41
CA CYS A 84 2.32 -7.22 7.55
C CYS A 84 1.28 -6.11 7.43
N PHE A 85 0.01 -6.48 7.34
CA PHE A 85 -1.09 -5.52 7.33
C PHE A 85 -1.60 -5.32 8.75
N ILE A 86 -1.85 -4.07 9.12
CA ILE A 86 -2.34 -3.69 10.45
C ILE A 86 -3.76 -3.14 10.31
N ARG A 87 -4.69 -3.69 11.10
CA ARG A 87 -6.07 -3.19 11.24
C ARG A 87 -6.34 -2.95 12.72
N ASP A 88 -6.74 -1.73 13.07
CA ASP A 88 -7.04 -1.35 14.46
C ASP A 88 -5.88 -1.64 15.44
N GLY A 89 -4.64 -1.51 14.97
CA GLY A 89 -3.42 -1.77 15.74
C GLY A 89 -2.96 -3.23 15.77
N GLU A 90 -3.74 -4.17 15.21
CA GLU A 90 -3.45 -5.60 15.24
C GLU A 90 -3.05 -6.13 13.85
N PRO A 91 -2.09 -7.08 13.77
CA PRO A 91 -1.77 -7.76 12.52
C PRO A 91 -2.94 -8.57 11.97
N VAL A 92 -3.19 -8.43 10.68
CA VAL A 92 -4.21 -9.21 9.95
C VAL A 92 -3.61 -9.86 8.71
N THR A 93 -4.16 -11.01 8.34
CA THR A 93 -3.77 -11.75 7.14
C THR A 93 -4.95 -11.86 6.19
N PHE A 94 -4.66 -11.72 4.90
CA PHE A 94 -5.64 -11.90 3.83
C PHE A 94 -5.16 -13.02 2.91
N ASP A 95 -6.08 -13.89 2.48
CA ASP A 95 -5.82 -14.89 1.43
C ASP A 95 -6.23 -14.34 0.05
N TRP A 96 -6.02 -13.04 -0.16
CA TRP A 96 -6.33 -12.38 -1.42
C TRP A 96 -5.10 -12.41 -2.31
N LYS A 97 -5.22 -13.09 -3.45
CA LYS A 97 -4.18 -13.12 -4.47
C LYS A 97 -4.36 -11.93 -5.39
N GLY A 98 -3.26 -11.22 -5.64
CA GLY A 98 -3.20 -10.25 -6.73
C GLY A 98 -3.34 -10.95 -8.09
N TYR A 99 -3.56 -10.16 -9.13
CA TYR A 99 -3.69 -10.67 -10.48
C TYR A 99 -2.38 -11.32 -10.99
N ASP A 100 -2.49 -12.51 -11.57
CA ASP A 100 -1.40 -13.23 -12.22
C ASP A 100 -1.91 -13.74 -13.58
N HIS A 101 -1.34 -13.21 -14.67
CA HIS A 101 -1.70 -13.56 -16.04
C HIS A 101 -1.56 -15.06 -16.35
N PHE A 102 -0.74 -15.78 -15.58
CA PHE A 102 -0.43 -17.18 -15.80
C PHE A 102 -0.95 -18.09 -14.69
N ALA A 103 -1.75 -17.56 -13.76
CA ALA A 103 -2.35 -18.37 -12.73
C ALA A 103 -3.31 -19.40 -13.34
N THR A 104 -3.06 -20.67 -13.03
CA THR A 104 -3.96 -21.78 -13.33
C THR A 104 -5.21 -21.67 -12.43
N PRO A 105 -6.42 -21.87 -12.97
CA PRO A 105 -7.67 -21.83 -12.19
C PRO A 105 -7.73 -22.84 -11.04
#